data_AF-A0A3P6DWH4-F1
#
_entry.id   AF-A0A3P6DWH4-F1
#
_cell.length_a   1.000
_cell.length_b   1.000
_cell.length_c   1.000
_cell.angle_alpha   90.00
_cell.angle_beta   90.00
_cell.angle_gamma   90.00
#
_symmetry.space_group_name_H-M   'P 1'
#
loop_
_entity.id
_entity.type
_entity.pdbx_description
1 polymer ?
#
loop_
_entity_poly.entity_id
_entity_poly.type
_entity_poly.pdbx_seq_one_letter_code
_entity_poly.pdbx_strand_id
1 'polypeptide(L)'
;MSEVKPLIGLKWEPKLPCLALDSKTGSSSSKVAESGSSLWTSKSELVDGLCLPPTDPKKVNKMMRKQLKDTTGSNWFDMPAPTMTPELKRDLRLLKLRNVMDPKKHYKRVASSSKLAEKYFQAIIEPAQEYFDRVTKKNRKTTLAEDLVSDPKFSQYRQRKVREIEEKNRSNQDKKWKRKGSDSKKTKHRRH
;
A
#
# COMPACT_ATOMS: atom_id res chain seq x y z
N MET A 1 36.50 -30.89 34.78
CA MET A 1 36.29 -31.03 33.33
C MET A 1 35.31 -29.95 32.91
N SER A 2 35.80 -28.81 32.41
CA SER A 2 35.00 -27.65 32.03
C SER A 2 34.68 -27.71 30.54
N GLU A 3 33.40 -27.82 30.20
CA GLU A 3 32.91 -27.81 28.81
C GLU A 3 32.89 -26.38 28.26
N VAL A 4 33.61 -26.14 27.16
CA VAL A 4 33.63 -24.86 26.45
C VAL A 4 32.62 -24.94 25.30
N LYS A 5 31.56 -24.13 25.36
CA LYS A 5 30.60 -23.98 24.25
C LYS A 5 31.22 -23.10 23.15
N PRO A 6 31.18 -23.49 21.86
CA PRO A 6 31.61 -22.60 20.79
C PRO A 6 30.56 -21.50 20.59
N LEU A 7 30.97 -20.24 20.76
CA LEU A 7 30.21 -19.10 20.27
C LEU A 7 30.23 -19.14 18.74
N ILE A 8 29.14 -19.60 18.13
CA ILE A 8 28.86 -19.41 16.71
C ILE A 8 28.72 -17.90 16.48
N GLY A 9 29.83 -17.25 16.14
CA GLY A 9 29.86 -15.92 15.59
C GLY A 9 29.66 -16.01 14.08
N LEU A 10 28.44 -15.74 13.62
CA LEU A 10 28.18 -15.38 12.22
C LEU A 10 28.81 -14.01 11.98
N LYS A 11 30.11 -13.97 11.66
CA LYS A 11 30.72 -12.80 11.05
C LYS A 11 30.23 -12.73 9.61
N TRP A 12 29.31 -11.82 9.35
CA TRP A 12 29.08 -11.38 7.98
C TRP A 12 30.07 -10.26 7.70
N GLU A 13 31.12 -10.57 6.95
CA GLU A 13 32.05 -9.58 6.41
C GLU A 13 31.70 -9.34 4.93
N PRO A 14 31.28 -8.13 4.54
CA PRO A 14 31.19 -7.80 3.13
C PRO A 14 32.60 -7.82 2.54
N LYS A 15 32.82 -8.56 1.45
CA LYS A 15 34.08 -8.56 0.71
C LYS A 15 34.28 -7.20 0.05
N LEU A 16 34.93 -6.27 0.77
CA LEU A 16 35.47 -5.06 0.19
C LEU A 16 36.87 -5.38 -0.39
N PRO A 17 37.22 -4.84 -1.57
CA PRO A 17 38.57 -5.01 -2.11
C PRO A 17 39.59 -4.41 -1.14
N CYS A 18 40.54 -5.23 -0.73
CA CYS A 18 41.60 -4.91 0.21
C CYS A 18 42.51 -3.82 -0.38
N LEU A 19 42.51 -2.62 0.20
CA LEU A 19 43.57 -1.65 -0.06
C LEU A 19 44.75 -2.04 0.85
N ALA A 20 45.68 -2.82 0.28
CA ALA A 20 46.96 -3.08 0.93
C ALA A 20 47.77 -1.78 0.97
N LEU A 21 48.02 -1.29 2.19
CA LEU A 21 48.90 -0.15 2.45
C LEU A 21 50.26 -0.70 2.89
N ASP A 22 51.12 -1.00 1.92
CA ASP A 22 52.49 -1.41 2.19
C ASP A 22 53.38 -0.18 2.41
N SER A 23 53.98 -0.11 3.59
CA SER A 23 55.02 0.85 3.95
C SER A 23 56.36 0.46 3.34
N LYS A 24 56.92 1.26 2.42
CA LYS A 24 58.38 1.37 2.25
C LYS A 24 58.82 2.66 1.57
N THR A 25 59.86 3.23 2.16
CA THR A 25 60.66 4.41 1.84
C THR A 25 61.28 4.41 0.43
N GLY A 26 61.35 5.58 -0.23
CA GLY A 26 62.29 5.83 -1.33
C GLY A 26 61.80 6.84 -2.37
N SER A 27 62.51 7.95 -2.50
CA SER A 27 62.32 9.03 -3.49
C SER A 27 62.69 8.58 -4.91
N SER A 28 61.83 8.84 -5.91
CA SER A 28 62.21 9.41 -7.23
C SER A 28 61.03 9.48 -8.22
N SER A 29 60.82 10.68 -8.76
CA SER A 29 60.45 11.02 -10.15
C SER A 29 59.29 10.32 -10.90
N SER A 30 58.31 11.16 -11.25
CA SER A 30 57.59 11.24 -12.55
C SER A 30 56.78 10.03 -13.05
N LYS A 31 55.46 10.21 -13.21
CA LYS A 31 54.78 10.46 -14.50
C LYS A 31 53.25 10.42 -14.30
N VAL A 32 52.59 11.42 -14.86
CA VAL A 32 51.13 11.49 -15.01
C VAL A 32 50.71 10.36 -15.95
N ALA A 33 49.82 9.50 -15.47
CA ALA A 33 49.02 8.60 -16.30
C ALA A 33 47.61 8.59 -15.70
N GLU A 34 46.73 9.37 -16.33
CA GLU A 34 45.29 9.30 -16.10
C GLU A 34 44.81 7.90 -16.50
N SER A 35 44.26 7.16 -15.55
CA SER A 35 43.43 5.99 -15.83
C SER A 35 42.49 5.74 -14.65
N GLY A 36 41.23 6.13 -14.87
CA GLY A 36 40.05 5.43 -14.38
C GLY A 36 39.83 5.41 -12.87
N SER A 37 39.04 6.35 -12.35
CA SER A 37 38.11 6.02 -11.28
C SER A 37 36.86 6.91 -11.32
N SER A 38 35.95 6.62 -12.26
CA SER A 38 34.57 7.07 -12.13
C SER A 38 33.92 6.27 -10.97
N LEU A 39 34.26 6.59 -9.72
CA LEU A 39 33.60 6.05 -8.52
C LEU A 39 32.21 6.68 -8.30
N TRP A 40 31.63 7.23 -9.34
CA TRP A 40 30.28 7.76 -9.33
C TRP A 40 29.39 6.70 -9.95
N THR A 41 29.07 5.68 -9.17
CA THR A 41 27.98 4.77 -9.51
C THR A 41 26.71 5.60 -9.67
N SER A 42 26.07 5.46 -10.84
CA SER A 42 24.75 6.03 -11.09
C SER A 42 23.76 5.53 -10.04
N LYS A 43 22.88 6.41 -9.55
CA LYS A 43 21.89 6.15 -8.47
C LYS A 43 20.90 5.01 -8.74
N SER A 44 20.99 4.36 -9.90
CA SER A 44 20.12 3.28 -10.35
C SER A 44 20.61 1.88 -9.98
N GLU A 45 21.87 1.71 -9.55
CA GLU A 45 22.41 0.42 -9.08
C GLU A 45 22.70 0.48 -7.58
N LEU A 46 21.65 0.38 -6.77
CA LEU A 46 21.80 -0.18 -5.42
C LEU A 46 21.24 -1.60 -5.44
N VAL A 47 22.14 -2.55 -5.24
CA VAL A 47 21.86 -3.96 -4.98
C VAL A 47 21.55 -4.12 -3.49
N ASP A 48 20.56 -4.95 -3.20
CA ASP A 48 20.02 -5.34 -1.91
C ASP A 48 19.27 -4.27 -1.11
N GLY A 49 18.08 -4.67 -0.65
CA GLY A 49 17.05 -3.87 0.04
C GLY A 49 17.43 -3.25 1.40
N LEU A 50 18.69 -2.90 1.60
CA LEU A 50 19.15 -1.98 2.64
C LEU A 50 18.79 -0.56 2.21
N CYS A 51 17.59 -0.12 2.57
CA CYS A 51 17.21 1.29 2.47
C CYS A 51 18.07 2.12 3.43
N LEU A 52 19.24 2.57 2.97
CA LEU A 52 20.03 3.57 3.71
C LEU A 52 19.24 4.88 3.75
N PRO A 53 19.00 5.47 4.94
CA PRO A 53 18.33 6.75 5.04
C PRO A 53 19.12 7.81 4.24
N PRO A 54 18.44 8.71 3.49
CA PRO A 54 19.14 9.72 2.70
C PRO A 54 20.10 10.54 3.56
N THR A 55 21.38 10.61 3.18
CA THR A 55 22.44 11.33 3.93
C THR A 55 22.20 12.84 3.99
N ASP A 56 21.49 13.41 3.01
CA ASP A 56 21.28 14.85 2.94
C ASP A 56 20.23 15.32 3.97
N PRO A 57 20.56 16.28 4.87
CA PRO A 57 19.65 16.74 5.91
C PRO A 57 18.38 17.39 5.35
N LYS A 58 18.47 18.03 4.17
CA LYS A 58 17.31 18.59 3.47
C LYS A 58 16.33 17.51 3.01
N LYS A 59 16.84 16.35 2.57
CA LYS A 59 16.00 15.21 2.16
C LYS A 59 15.37 14.56 3.39
N VAL A 60 16.12 14.38 4.47
CA VAL A 60 15.62 13.91 5.77
C VAL A 60 14.50 14.81 6.31
N ASN A 61 14.71 16.12 6.35
CA ASN A 61 13.68 17.06 6.80
C ASN A 61 12.45 17.06 5.87
N LYS A 62 12.65 16.87 4.57
CA LYS A 62 11.55 16.75 3.60
C LYS A 62 10.76 15.44 3.79
N MET A 63 11.41 14.31 4.08
CA MET A 63 10.72 13.06 4.39
C MET A 63 10.01 13.11 5.73
N MET A 64 10.62 13.68 6.79
CA MET A 64 9.98 13.89 8.08
C MET A 64 8.76 14.82 7.99
N ARG A 65 8.82 15.87 7.16
CA ARG A 65 7.66 16.74 6.87
C ARG A 65 6.56 16.04 6.06
N LYS A 66 6.92 15.07 5.22
CA LYS A 66 5.97 14.29 4.41
C LYS A 66 5.35 13.14 5.20
N GLN A 67 6.09 12.58 6.15
CA GLN A 67 5.56 11.64 7.11
C GLN A 67 4.50 12.39 7.91
N LEU A 68 3.26 11.94 7.76
CA LEU A 68 2.17 12.45 8.56
C LEU A 68 2.54 12.17 10.02
N LYS A 69 2.38 13.17 10.90
CA LYS A 69 2.65 13.04 12.34
C LYS A 69 1.87 11.86 12.92
N ASP A 70 2.39 11.18 13.92
CA ASP A 70 1.64 10.07 14.56
C ASP A 70 0.41 10.55 15.33
N THR A 71 0.34 11.85 15.55
CA THR A 71 -0.68 12.53 16.33
C THR A 71 -1.24 13.73 15.57
N THR A 72 -2.55 14.01 15.70
CA THR A 72 -3.23 15.15 15.05
C THR A 72 -2.74 16.51 15.52
N GLY A 73 -2.12 16.59 16.70
CA GLY A 73 -1.63 17.80 17.34
C GLY A 73 -2.60 18.37 18.38
N SER A 74 -2.13 19.34 19.17
CA SER A 74 -2.86 19.93 20.29
C SER A 74 -4.22 20.53 19.91
N ASN A 75 -4.35 21.12 18.72
CA ASN A 75 -5.62 21.66 18.21
C ASN A 75 -6.73 20.61 18.08
N TRP A 76 -6.37 19.32 18.03
CA TRP A 76 -7.30 18.20 17.97
C TRP A 76 -6.92 17.11 18.98
N PHE A 77 -6.74 17.55 20.23
CA PHE A 77 -6.55 16.71 21.43
C PHE A 77 -5.52 15.59 21.30
N ASP A 78 -4.50 15.79 20.47
CA ASP A 78 -3.43 14.82 20.26
C ASP A 78 -3.95 13.38 19.99
N MET A 79 -4.98 13.27 19.13
CA MET A 79 -5.55 11.98 18.73
C MET A 79 -4.49 11.10 18.03
N PRO A 80 -4.23 9.89 18.54
CA PRO A 80 -3.22 8.99 17.97
C PRO A 80 -3.71 8.35 16.66
N ALA A 81 -2.78 8.13 15.73
CA ALA A 81 -3.04 7.41 14.49
C ALA A 81 -3.04 5.89 14.74
N PRO A 82 -4.14 5.16 14.49
CA PRO A 82 -4.15 3.71 14.58
C PRO A 82 -3.20 3.07 13.55
N THR A 83 -2.62 1.92 13.92
CA THR A 83 -1.82 1.11 13.00
C THR A 83 -2.70 0.55 11.89
N MET A 84 -2.26 0.70 10.63
CA MET A 84 -3.03 0.30 9.45
C MET A 84 -3.05 -1.22 9.24
N THR A 85 -3.93 -1.93 9.94
CA THR A 85 -4.17 -3.37 9.74
C THR A 85 -4.92 -3.64 8.41
N PRO A 86 -4.82 -4.85 7.83
CA PRO A 86 -5.53 -5.16 6.59
C PRO A 86 -7.06 -5.12 6.74
N GLU A 87 -7.59 -5.46 7.91
CA GLU A 87 -9.02 -5.37 8.24
C GLU A 87 -9.48 -3.92 8.24
N LEU A 88 -8.74 -3.06 8.94
CA LEU A 88 -8.96 -1.63 8.98
C LEU A 88 -8.97 -0.99 7.58
N LYS A 89 -8.04 -1.41 6.71
CA LYS A 89 -7.99 -0.95 5.32
C LYS A 89 -9.25 -1.34 4.54
N ARG A 90 -9.82 -2.53 4.79
CA ARG A 90 -11.08 -2.97 4.16
C ARG A 90 -12.24 -2.08 4.61
N ASP A 91 -12.32 -1.81 5.91
CA ASP A 91 -13.37 -0.97 6.49
C ASP A 91 -13.27 0.49 6.01
N LEU A 92 -12.07 1.06 5.94
CA LEU A 92 -11.85 2.40 5.36
C LEU A 92 -12.24 2.45 3.88
N ARG A 93 -11.92 1.41 3.10
CA ARG A 93 -12.35 1.31 1.70
C ARG A 93 -13.86 1.22 1.59
N LEU A 94 -14.50 0.53 2.52
CA LEU A 94 -15.95 0.36 2.57
C LEU A 94 -16.66 1.69 2.89
N LEU A 95 -16.14 2.48 3.82
CA LEU A 95 -16.63 3.83 4.12
C LEU A 95 -16.53 4.77 2.90
N LYS A 96 -15.44 4.69 2.13
CA LYS A 96 -15.32 5.45 0.86
C LYS A 96 -16.39 5.06 -0.14
N LEU A 97 -16.77 3.78 -0.17
CA LEU A 97 -17.74 3.22 -1.09
C LEU A 97 -19.17 3.22 -0.53
N ARG A 98 -19.43 3.87 0.61
CA ARG A 98 -20.75 3.89 1.28
C ARG A 98 -21.91 4.28 0.37
N ASN A 99 -21.65 5.13 -0.62
CA ASN A 99 -22.63 5.60 -1.61
C ASN A 99 -23.20 4.47 -2.49
N VAL A 100 -22.44 3.39 -2.67
CA VAL A 100 -22.81 2.26 -3.55
C VAL A 100 -23.29 1.06 -2.72
N MET A 101 -23.17 1.12 -1.38
CA MET A 101 -23.53 0.01 -0.52
C MET A 101 -25.04 -0.19 -0.46
N ASP A 102 -25.77 0.84 -0.06
CA ASP A 102 -27.23 0.77 0.09
C ASP A 102 -27.89 1.62 -1.01
N PRO A 103 -28.72 1.03 -1.90
CA PRO A 103 -29.41 1.77 -2.96
C PRO A 103 -30.39 2.83 -2.43
N LYS A 104 -30.81 2.74 -1.17
CA LYS A 104 -31.75 3.68 -0.56
C LYS A 104 -31.05 4.86 0.13
N LYS A 105 -29.77 4.72 0.48
CA LYS A 105 -29.02 5.75 1.22
C LYS A 105 -28.06 6.48 0.29
N HIS A 106 -28.44 7.71 -0.05
CA HIS A 106 -27.61 8.60 -0.86
C HIS A 106 -26.84 9.55 0.06
N TYR A 107 -25.52 9.42 0.10
CA TYR A 107 -24.66 10.32 0.88
C TYR A 107 -24.04 11.40 -0.01
N LYS A 108 -23.73 12.55 0.60
CA LYS A 108 -22.94 13.60 -0.04
C LYS A 108 -21.57 13.04 -0.46
N ARG A 109 -21.19 13.27 -1.72
CA ARG A 109 -19.88 12.90 -2.26
C ARG A 109 -18.80 13.70 -1.54
N VAL A 110 -17.99 13.02 -0.73
CA VAL A 110 -16.82 13.62 -0.11
C VAL A 110 -15.72 13.61 -1.17
N ALA A 111 -15.18 14.78 -1.51
CA ALA A 111 -14.03 14.87 -2.40
C ALA A 111 -12.83 14.17 -1.73
N SER A 112 -12.03 13.45 -2.52
CA SER A 112 -10.85 12.65 -2.12
C SER A 112 -9.73 13.41 -1.38
N SER A 113 -9.98 14.67 -1.02
CA SER A 113 -9.13 15.56 -0.24
C SER A 113 -8.98 15.09 1.22
N SER A 114 -9.93 14.34 1.77
CA SER A 114 -9.90 13.94 3.18
C SER A 114 -9.03 12.71 3.49
N LYS A 115 -7.82 12.62 2.91
CA LYS A 115 -6.80 11.60 3.31
C LYS A 115 -6.48 11.68 4.81
N LEU A 116 -6.69 12.85 5.42
CA LEU A 116 -6.55 13.07 6.86
C LEU A 116 -7.58 12.28 7.68
N ALA A 117 -8.82 12.14 7.18
CA ALA A 117 -9.87 11.38 7.86
C ALA A 117 -9.60 9.87 7.89
N GLU A 118 -8.74 9.37 6.99
CA GLU A 118 -8.35 7.97 6.97
C GLU A 118 -7.24 7.65 7.96
N LYS A 119 -6.50 8.67 8.43
CA LYS A 119 -5.34 8.45 9.29
C LYS A 119 -5.70 8.43 10.77
N TYR A 120 -6.57 9.32 11.22
CA TYR A 120 -6.88 9.47 12.64
C TYR A 120 -8.37 9.21 12.85
N PHE A 121 -8.68 8.16 13.59
CA PHE A 121 -10.05 7.80 13.95
C PHE A 121 -10.05 6.87 15.17
N GLN A 122 -11.19 6.79 15.83
CA GLN A 122 -11.42 5.95 17.00
C GLN A 122 -12.76 5.23 16.84
N ALA A 123 -12.92 4.10 17.52
CA ALA A 123 -14.19 3.42 17.62
C ALA A 123 -15.08 4.14 18.65
N ILE A 124 -16.37 4.27 18.33
CA ILE A 124 -17.36 4.90 19.22
C ILE A 124 -17.92 3.82 20.16
N ILE A 125 -18.05 4.14 21.45
CA ILE A 125 -18.72 3.30 22.44
C ILE A 125 -20.19 3.72 22.51
N GLU A 126 -21.10 2.75 22.49
CA GLU A 126 -22.55 3.01 22.60
C GLU A 126 -22.90 3.64 23.96
N PRO A 127 -23.81 4.64 24.02
CA PRO A 127 -24.20 5.30 25.26
C PRO A 127 -25.13 4.43 26.12
N ALA A 128 -25.08 4.63 27.45
CA ALA A 128 -25.84 3.84 28.42
C ALA A 128 -27.37 4.07 28.40
N GLN A 129 -27.84 5.15 27.77
CA GLN A 129 -29.24 5.60 27.88
C GLN A 129 -30.21 4.89 26.91
N GLU A 130 -29.78 4.53 25.70
CA GLU A 130 -30.66 3.90 24.71
C GLU A 130 -30.47 2.38 24.73
N TYR A 131 -31.44 1.63 25.27
CA TYR A 131 -31.35 0.17 25.37
C TYR A 131 -31.95 -0.55 24.15
N PHE A 132 -33.09 -0.07 23.64
CA PHE A 132 -33.86 -0.77 22.60
C PHE A 132 -33.22 -0.71 21.22
N ASP A 133 -32.52 0.38 20.90
CA ASP A 133 -31.86 0.55 19.59
C ASP A 133 -30.48 -0.14 19.52
N ARG A 134 -30.08 -0.85 20.58
CA ARG A 134 -28.78 -1.51 20.65
C ARG A 134 -28.72 -2.76 19.79
N VAL A 135 -27.57 -2.96 19.16
CA VAL A 135 -27.27 -4.20 18.46
C VAL A 135 -27.14 -5.33 19.48
N THR A 136 -27.84 -6.45 19.25
CA THR A 136 -27.74 -7.63 20.13
C THR A 136 -26.34 -8.23 20.09
N LYS A 137 -25.92 -8.90 21.19
CA LYS A 137 -24.58 -9.52 21.29
C LYS A 137 -24.23 -10.45 20.13
N LYS A 138 -25.23 -11.11 19.52
CA LYS A 138 -25.04 -12.03 18.39
C LYS A 138 -24.69 -11.30 17.08
N ASN A 139 -25.28 -10.12 16.90
CA ASN A 139 -25.12 -9.29 15.71
C ASN A 139 -23.92 -8.33 15.84
N ARG A 140 -23.41 -8.10 17.06
CA ARG A 140 -22.19 -7.31 17.27
C ARG A 140 -20.97 -8.04 16.69
N LYS A 141 -20.38 -7.48 15.64
CA LYS A 141 -19.14 -7.97 15.00
C LYS A 141 -17.95 -7.08 15.32
N THR A 142 -16.75 -7.59 15.10
CA THR A 142 -15.49 -6.86 15.38
C THR A 142 -15.19 -5.82 14.30
N THR A 143 -15.56 -6.12 13.05
CA THR A 143 -15.29 -5.26 11.89
C THR A 143 -16.58 -4.89 11.17
N LEU A 144 -16.56 -3.74 10.50
CA LEU A 144 -17.72 -3.25 9.74
C LEU A 144 -17.97 -4.12 8.50
N ALA A 145 -16.90 -4.65 7.87
CA ALA A 145 -17.04 -5.60 6.78
C ALA A 145 -17.72 -6.91 7.19
N GLU A 146 -17.45 -7.44 8.39
CA GLU A 146 -18.06 -8.69 8.86
C GLU A 146 -19.55 -8.52 9.15
N ASP A 147 -19.94 -7.41 9.78
CA ASP A 147 -21.35 -7.08 10.02
C ASP A 147 -22.14 -7.06 8.71
N LEU A 148 -21.58 -6.39 7.72
CA LEU A 148 -22.12 -6.33 6.37
C LEU A 148 -22.23 -7.70 5.68
N VAL A 149 -21.27 -8.60 5.86
CA VAL A 149 -21.36 -9.96 5.29
C VAL A 149 -22.42 -10.79 6.00
N SER A 150 -22.67 -10.51 7.28
CA SER A 150 -23.67 -11.23 8.06
C SER A 150 -25.12 -10.88 7.68
N ASP A 151 -25.38 -9.72 7.07
CA ASP A 151 -26.71 -9.34 6.60
C ASP A 151 -27.11 -10.08 5.30
N PRO A 152 -28.11 -10.98 5.34
CA PRO A 152 -28.53 -11.73 4.17
C PRO A 152 -29.16 -10.85 3.08
N LYS A 153 -29.90 -9.80 3.44
CA LYS A 153 -30.61 -8.94 2.47
C LYS A 153 -29.62 -8.24 1.57
N PHE A 154 -28.56 -7.77 2.20
CA PHE A 154 -27.48 -7.07 1.54
C PHE A 154 -26.66 -7.99 0.65
N SER A 155 -26.33 -9.20 1.12
CA SER A 155 -25.65 -10.23 0.32
C SER A 155 -26.44 -10.56 -0.96
N GLN A 156 -27.75 -10.81 -0.84
CA GLN A 156 -28.62 -11.10 -1.98
C GLN A 156 -28.64 -9.95 -3.01
N TYR A 157 -28.79 -8.71 -2.54
CA TYR A 157 -28.79 -7.55 -3.42
C TYR A 157 -27.47 -7.43 -4.19
N ARG A 158 -26.34 -7.58 -3.50
CA ARG A 158 -25.01 -7.51 -4.13
C ARG A 158 -24.81 -8.62 -5.13
N GLN A 159 -25.11 -9.87 -4.77
CA GLN A 159 -24.96 -11.01 -5.67
C GLN A 159 -25.75 -10.78 -6.97
N ARG A 160 -27.00 -10.31 -6.85
CA ARG A 160 -27.82 -9.94 -8.00
C ARG A 160 -27.16 -8.86 -8.87
N LYS A 161 -26.70 -7.76 -8.26
CA LYS A 161 -26.09 -6.64 -9.01
C LYS A 161 -24.73 -7.00 -9.62
N VAL A 162 -23.92 -7.79 -8.93
CA VAL A 162 -22.62 -8.27 -9.45
C VAL A 162 -22.87 -9.13 -10.69
N ARG A 163 -23.81 -10.08 -10.63
CA ARG A 163 -24.18 -10.90 -11.79
C ARG A 163 -24.65 -10.06 -12.98
N GLU A 164 -25.51 -9.07 -12.75
CA GLU A 164 -25.97 -8.14 -13.80
C GLU A 164 -24.81 -7.35 -14.43
N ILE A 165 -23.85 -6.88 -13.61
CA ILE A 165 -22.65 -6.18 -14.08
C ILE A 165 -21.76 -7.12 -14.90
N GLU A 166 -21.56 -8.35 -14.43
CA GLU A 166 -20.77 -9.36 -15.15
C GLU A 166 -21.40 -9.72 -16.49
N GLU A 167 -22.70 -9.97 -16.55
CA GLU A 167 -23.43 -10.24 -17.79
C GLU A 167 -23.31 -9.07 -18.78
N LYS A 168 -23.50 -7.83 -18.28
CA LYS A 168 -23.33 -6.63 -19.09
C LYS A 168 -21.88 -6.51 -19.62
N ASN A 169 -20.89 -6.73 -18.77
CA ASN A 169 -19.47 -6.65 -19.14
C ASN A 169 -19.07 -7.74 -20.14
N ARG A 170 -19.49 -9.00 -19.94
CA ARG A 170 -19.25 -10.12 -20.86
C ARG A 170 -19.89 -9.86 -22.22
N SER A 171 -21.15 -9.44 -22.24
CA SER A 171 -21.86 -9.16 -23.50
C SER A 171 -21.19 -8.07 -24.34
N ASN A 172 -20.59 -7.06 -23.69
CA ASN A 172 -19.88 -5.99 -24.38
C ASN A 172 -18.54 -6.47 -24.97
N GLN A 173 -17.83 -7.36 -24.28
CA GLN A 173 -16.60 -7.95 -24.82
C GLN A 173 -16.92 -8.88 -25.98
N ASP A 174 -17.76 -9.89 -25.78
CA ASP A 174 -18.03 -10.92 -26.78
C ASP A 174 -18.63 -10.36 -28.08
N LYS A 175 -19.53 -9.37 -27.99
CA LYS A 175 -20.11 -8.70 -29.17
C LYS A 175 -19.08 -7.88 -29.93
N LYS A 176 -18.14 -7.22 -29.25
CA LYS A 176 -17.07 -6.44 -29.89
C LYS A 176 -16.10 -7.34 -30.65
N TRP A 177 -15.71 -8.47 -30.07
CA TRP A 177 -14.83 -9.44 -30.72
C TRP A 177 -15.51 -10.18 -31.88
N LYS A 178 -16.78 -10.60 -31.71
CA LYS A 178 -17.52 -11.31 -32.76
C LYS A 178 -17.83 -10.45 -33.98
N ARG A 179 -18.22 -9.18 -33.82
CA ARG A 179 -18.46 -8.26 -34.96
C ARG A 179 -17.20 -8.03 -35.79
N LYS A 180 -16.04 -7.88 -35.13
CA LYS A 180 -14.77 -7.65 -35.82
C LYS A 180 -14.32 -8.84 -36.69
N GLY A 181 -14.65 -10.06 -36.28
CA GLY A 181 -14.33 -11.28 -37.04
C GLY A 181 -15.34 -11.66 -38.13
N SER A 182 -16.61 -11.25 -38.01
CA SER A 182 -17.65 -11.53 -39.02
C SER A 182 -17.64 -10.53 -40.16
N ASP A 183 -17.46 -9.24 -39.87
CA ASP A 183 -17.53 -8.19 -40.89
C ASP A 183 -16.32 -8.27 -41.84
N SER A 184 -15.13 -8.63 -41.33
CA SER A 184 -13.94 -8.85 -42.17
C SER A 184 -14.09 -10.02 -43.16
N LYS A 185 -14.96 -11.00 -42.86
CA LYS A 185 -15.24 -12.14 -43.76
C LYS A 185 -16.29 -11.78 -44.81
N LYS A 186 -17.29 -10.96 -44.47
CA LYS A 186 -18.31 -10.49 -45.42
C LYS A 186 -17.77 -9.48 -46.44
N THR A 187 -16.83 -8.62 -46.07
CA THR A 187 -16.25 -7.63 -47.00
C THR A 187 -15.41 -8.26 -48.12
N LYS A 188 -14.79 -9.43 -47.88
CA LYS A 188 -13.99 -10.13 -48.89
C LYS A 188 -14.81 -10.73 -50.03
N HIS A 189 -16.08 -11.07 -49.77
CA HIS A 189 -16.97 -11.63 -50.79
C HIS A 189 -17.66 -10.61 -51.71
N ARG A 190 -17.53 -9.29 -51.44
CA ARG A 190 -18.18 -8.22 -52.22
C ARG A 190 -17.25 -7.51 -53.22
N ARG A 191 -16.03 -8.00 -53.42
CA ARG A 191 -15.11 -7.51 -54.46
C ARG A 191 -15.11 -8.52 -55.62
N HIS A 192 -16.02 -8.34 -56.56
CA HIS A 192 -15.97 -8.92 -57.90
C HIS A 192 -16.72 -8.00 -58.84
#